data_AF-A0A495T5Q8-F1
#
_entry.id   AF-A0A495T5Q8-F1
#
_cell.length_a   1.000
_cell.length_b   1.000
_cell.length_c   1.000
_cell.angle_alpha   90.00
_cell.angle_beta   90.00
_cell.angle_gamma   90.00
#
_symmetry.space_group_name_H-M   'P 1'
#
loop_
_entity.id
_entity.type
_entity.pdbx_description
1 polymer ?
#
loop_
_entity_poly.entity_id
_entity_poly.type
_entity_poly.pdbx_seq_one_letter_code
_entity_poly.pdbx_strand_id
1 'polypeptide(L)' 'MLSACAASPPSSPLPVAGADRDAHGCIGSAGYSWCESTHQCERPWELAKRKGFALSAEQFAHYCAPGSAD' A
#
# COMPACT_ATOMS: atom_id res chain seq x y z
N MET A 1 -1.28 -52.10 4.53
CA MET A 1 -0.95 -51.04 3.55
C MET A 1 -1.19 -49.69 4.22
N LEU A 2 -0.15 -49.03 4.74
CA LEU A 2 -0.27 -47.69 5.30
C LEU A 2 0.18 -46.69 4.24
N SER A 3 -0.79 -45.96 3.67
CA SER A 3 -0.58 -45.00 2.60
C SER A 3 -0.53 -43.57 3.16
N ALA A 4 0.59 -42.91 2.86
CA ALA A 4 0.84 -41.47 2.78
C ALA A 4 0.45 -40.56 3.96
N CYS A 5 1.48 -40.01 4.63
CA CYS A 5 1.40 -38.75 5.34
C CYS A 5 1.00 -37.61 4.40
N ALA A 6 0.19 -36.71 4.93
CA ALA A 6 -0.50 -35.62 4.28
C ALA A 6 0.42 -34.67 3.48
N ALA A 7 -0.17 -34.11 2.42
CA ALA A 7 0.38 -33.06 1.58
C ALA A 7 1.04 -31.96 2.42
N SER A 8 2.29 -31.64 2.05
CA SER A 8 3.05 -30.50 2.55
C SER A 8 2.19 -29.24 2.55
N PRO A 9 2.25 -28.38 3.60
CA PRO A 9 1.60 -27.08 3.53
C PRO A 9 2.17 -26.31 2.34
N PRO A 10 1.36 -25.54 1.59
CA PRO A 10 1.90 -24.63 0.61
C PRO A 10 2.86 -23.72 1.35
N SER A 11 4.16 -23.85 1.04
CA SER A 11 5.17 -22.86 1.41
C SER A 11 4.91 -21.63 0.55
N SER A 12 3.79 -20.95 0.81
CA SER A 12 3.63 -19.58 0.36
C SER A 12 4.73 -18.82 1.10
N PRO A 13 5.72 -18.22 0.41
CA PRO A 13 6.62 -17.31 1.08
C PRO A 13 5.71 -16.28 1.75
N LEU A 14 5.82 -16.14 3.08
CA LEU A 14 5.24 -15.00 3.77
C LEU A 14 5.61 -13.78 2.93
N PRO A 15 4.65 -12.97 2.46
CA PRO A 15 4.95 -11.84 1.60
C PRO A 15 6.01 -11.03 2.33
N VAL A 16 7.23 -11.06 1.79
CA VAL A 16 8.37 -10.36 2.40
C VAL A 16 7.92 -8.91 2.45
N ALA A 17 7.84 -8.34 3.65
CA ALA A 17 7.38 -6.98 3.83
C ALA A 17 8.20 -6.05 2.92
N GLY A 18 7.57 -5.58 1.83
CA GLY A 18 8.21 -4.76 0.81
C GLY A 18 8.68 -5.47 -0.47
N ALA A 19 8.22 -6.68 -0.78
CA ALA A 19 8.26 -7.20 -2.15
C ALA A 19 7.28 -6.45 -3.07
N ASP A 20 6.20 -5.88 -2.52
CA ASP A 20 5.20 -5.07 -3.23
C ASP A 20 5.56 -3.57 -3.28
N ARG A 21 6.85 -3.25 -3.38
CA ARG A 21 7.30 -1.88 -3.56
C ARG A 21 7.01 -1.45 -5.00
N ASP A 22 6.33 -0.32 -5.17
CA ASP A 22 6.19 0.32 -6.48
C ASP A 22 7.50 0.98 -6.94
N ALA A 23 7.48 1.64 -8.10
CA ALA A 23 8.64 2.33 -8.66
C ALA A 23 9.22 3.43 -7.75
N HIS A 24 8.41 3.97 -6.84
CA HIS A 24 8.80 4.98 -5.85
C HIS A 24 9.23 4.36 -4.51
N GLY A 25 9.16 3.03 -4.38
CA GLY A 25 9.47 2.32 -3.15
C GLY A 25 8.31 2.24 -2.16
N CYS A 26 7.09 2.63 -2.55
CA CYS A 26 5.92 2.54 -1.68
C CYS A 26 5.35 1.13 -1.64
N ILE A 27 5.06 0.64 -0.43
CA ILE A 27 4.57 -0.71 -0.21
C ILE A 27 3.04 -0.73 -0.30
N GLY A 28 2.50 -1.10 -1.46
CA GLY A 28 1.06 -1.15 -1.69
C GLY A 28 0.33 -2.13 -0.76
N SER A 29 0.97 -3.23 -0.36
CA SER A 29 0.41 -4.20 0.59
C SER A 29 0.31 -3.70 2.04
N ALA A 30 1.13 -2.71 2.42
CA ALA A 30 0.96 -1.95 3.65
C ALA A 30 0.00 -0.74 3.48
N GLY A 31 -0.56 -0.59 2.27
CA GLY A 31 -1.40 0.50 1.77
C GLY A 31 -0.75 1.88 1.86
N TYR A 32 0.55 1.91 1.59
CA TYR A 32 1.21 3.13 1.17
C TYR A 32 0.90 3.43 -0.28
N SER A 33 0.66 4.70 -0.58
CA SER A 33 0.47 5.23 -1.93
C SER A 33 1.40 6.40 -2.16
N TRP A 34 2.06 6.41 -3.31
CA TRP A 34 2.92 7.52 -3.69
C TRP A 34 2.11 8.81 -3.84
N CYS A 35 2.66 9.90 -3.30
CA CYS A 35 2.07 11.22 -3.36
C CYS A 35 3.07 12.18 -4.02
N GLU A 36 2.77 12.65 -5.24
CA GLU A 36 3.61 13.63 -5.96
C GLU A 36 3.69 14.96 -5.21
N SER A 37 2.61 15.39 -4.55
CA SER A 37 2.60 16.64 -3.77
C SER A 37 3.64 16.68 -2.63
N THR A 38 3.84 15.56 -1.92
CA THR A 38 4.79 15.48 -0.79
C THR A 38 6.07 14.72 -1.14
N HIS A 39 6.16 14.15 -2.34
CA HIS A 39 7.21 13.19 -2.75
C HIS A 39 7.45 12.09 -1.71
N GLN A 40 6.39 11.60 -1.08
CA GLN A 40 6.45 10.58 -0.04
C GLN A 40 5.34 9.55 -0.19
N CYS A 41 5.61 8.37 0.37
CA CYS A 41 4.62 7.31 0.50
C CYS A 41 3.66 7.65 1.63
N GLU A 42 2.45 8.08 1.28
CA GLU A 42 1.41 8.46 2.23
C GLU A 42 0.35 7.37 2.32
N ARG A 43 -0.25 7.21 3.50
CA ARG A 43 -1.38 6.27 3.71
C ARG A 43 -2.68 7.05 3.55
N PRO A 44 -3.53 6.74 2.55
CA PRO A 44 -4.73 7.55 2.27
C PRO A 44 -5.64 7.76 3.48
N TRP A 45 -5.80 6.75 4.34
CA TRP A 45 -6.63 6.82 5.54
C TRP A 45 -6.01 7.64 6.67
N GLU A 46 -4.69 7.63 6.81
CA GLU A 46 -4.02 8.49 7.79
C GLU A 46 -4.04 9.93 7.33
N LEU A 47 -3.74 10.16 6.05
CA LEU A 47 -3.74 11.49 5.46
C LEU A 47 -5.14 12.11 5.51
N ALA A 48 -6.18 11.35 5.15
CA ALA A 48 -7.57 11.75 5.28
C ALA A 48 -7.93 12.15 6.72
N LYS A 49 -7.53 11.34 7.71
CA LYS A 49 -7.77 11.64 9.13
C LYS A 49 -7.00 12.88 9.62
N ARG A 50 -5.75 13.06 9.18
CA ARG A 50 -4.92 14.22 9.53
C ARG A 50 -5.42 15.52 8.90
N LYS A 51 -5.87 15.47 7.65
CA LYS A 51 -6.30 16.63 6.86
C LYS A 51 -7.80 16.90 6.95
N GLY A 52 -8.58 15.96 7.49
CA GLY A 52 -10.02 16.12 7.67
C GLY A 52 -10.84 15.96 6.39
N PHE A 53 -10.33 15.22 5.39
CA PHE A 53 -11.06 14.95 4.15
C PHE A 53 -11.58 13.50 4.11
N ALA A 54 -12.53 13.22 3.20
CA ALA A 54 -13.13 11.90 3.09
C ALA A 54 -12.12 10.84 2.64
N LEU A 55 -12.14 9.65 3.24
CA LEU A 55 -11.31 8.52 2.80
C LEU A 55 -11.79 8.00 1.42
N SER A 56 -11.44 8.73 0.37
CA SER A 56 -11.64 8.36 -1.04
C SER A 56 -10.31 8.44 -1.78
N ALA A 57 -10.12 7.50 -2.70
CA ALA A 57 -9.01 7.51 -3.64
C ALA A 57 -8.99 8.80 -4.47
N GLU A 58 -10.15 9.36 -4.80
CA GLU A 58 -10.27 10.61 -5.58
C GLU A 58 -9.73 11.80 -4.79
N GLN A 59 -10.12 11.90 -3.51
CA GLN A 59 -9.71 13.01 -2.65
C GLN A 59 -8.22 12.93 -2.32
N PHE A 60 -7.71 11.71 -2.11
CA PHE A 60 -6.29 11.46 -1.96
C PHE A 60 -5.52 11.82 -3.25
N ALA A 61 -6.01 11.40 -4.42
CA ALA A 61 -5.40 11.74 -5.70
C ALA A 61 -5.40 13.25 -5.95
N HIS A 62 -6.47 13.96 -5.59
CA HIS A 62 -6.52 15.41 -5.67
C HIS A 62 -5.48 16.08 -4.75
N TYR A 63 -5.35 15.60 -3.51
CA TYR A 63 -4.31 16.10 -2.61
C TYR A 63 -2.90 15.84 -3.19
N CYS A 64 -2.69 14.65 -3.72
CA CYS A 64 -1.40 14.19 -4.24
C CYS A 64 -1.11 14.60 -5.68
N ALA A 65 -2.02 15.29 -6.36
CA ALA A 65 -1.84 15.70 -7.75
C ALA A 65 -0.67 16.70 -7.89
N PRO A 66 0.16 16.59 -8.94
CA PRO A 66 1.20 17.58 -9.20
C PRO A 66 0.54 18.94 -9.50
N GLY A 67 0.85 19.95 -8.68
CA GLY A 67 0.29 21.31 -8.81
C GLY A 67 -0.82 21.66 -7.80
N SER A 68 -1.09 20.82 -6.80
CA SER A 68 -1.90 21.19 -5.63
C SER A 68 -1.12 21.96 -4.55
N ALA A 69 0.15 22.29 -4.82
CA ALA A 69 0.93 23.25 -4.05
C ALA A 69 0.36 24.65 -4.29
N ASP A 70 -0.45 25.11 -3.34
CA ASP A 70 -0.70 26.54 -3.09
C ASP A 70 0.62 27.33 -3.04
#